data_AF-A0A0B4GWW3-F1
#
_entry.id   AF-A0A0B4GWW3-F1
#
_cell.length_a   1.000
_cell.length_b   1.000
_cell.length_c   1.000
_cell.angle_alpha   90.00
_cell.angle_beta   90.00
_cell.angle_gamma   90.00
#
_symmetry.space_group_name_H-M   'P 1'
#
loop_
_entity.id
_entity.type
_entity.pdbx_description
1 polymer ?
#
loop_
_entity_poly.entity_id
_entity_poly.type
_entity_poly.pdbx_seq_one_letter_code
_entity_poly.pdbx_strand_id
1 'polypeptide(L)'
;MKLLGLSILAPAVCQALIQFDWSFPTLARNRTLNDVTFPLRVAKAQHTKQCFLAYRFAFGTENSPNRTLEHMGYIGLQPQPDVHSQARIRAVFSSFTSDTNSSHPNCHAGDDSDSPKPPTGMSCTVVYDGNYSHVYNLAIQKKYPHCTGRVECHTWAGYVINTVTKRTIEIGAWTLPHEKYDGIVANSGFIKEFVGIPLCADMPKNEMYIKFPITSTPCGGHRLISMPYQQEARCKDLDYFKPTQMIDGWDITWGWK
;
A
#
# COMPACT_ATOMS: atom_id res chain seq x y z
N MET A 1 30.94 7.26 -41.07
CA MET A 1 30.67 6.75 -39.70
C MET A 1 29.46 7.49 -39.15
N LYS A 2 28.27 6.91 -39.24
CA LYS A 2 27.04 7.47 -38.64
C LYS A 2 27.00 7.02 -37.18
N LEU A 3 27.04 7.97 -36.24
CA LEU A 3 26.74 7.69 -34.84
C LEU A 3 25.28 7.21 -34.77
N LEU A 4 25.10 5.93 -34.46
CA LEU A 4 23.83 5.41 -33.97
C LEU A 4 23.63 5.96 -32.56
N GLY A 5 22.73 6.92 -32.42
CA GLY A 5 22.28 7.39 -31.11
C GLY A 5 21.65 6.22 -30.35
N LEU A 6 22.26 5.85 -29.23
CA LEU A 6 21.59 5.01 -28.24
C LEU A 6 20.38 5.79 -27.73
N SER A 7 19.19 5.39 -28.16
CA SER A 7 17.95 5.74 -27.46
C SER A 7 18.05 5.13 -26.07
N ILE A 8 18.33 5.99 -25.08
CA ILE A 8 18.14 5.67 -23.67
C ILE A 8 16.64 5.44 -23.50
N LEU A 9 16.22 4.17 -23.49
CA LEU A 9 14.93 3.79 -22.94
C LEU A 9 14.95 4.24 -21.49
N ALA A 10 14.35 5.40 -21.20
CA ALA A 10 14.08 5.80 -19.83
C ALA A 10 13.32 4.63 -19.17
N PRO A 11 13.79 4.08 -18.04
CA PRO A 11 13.06 3.03 -17.36
C PRO A 11 11.66 3.56 -17.10
N ALA A 12 10.65 2.76 -17.49
CA ALA A 12 9.27 3.05 -17.19
C ALA A 12 9.15 3.15 -15.67
N VAL A 13 9.22 4.37 -15.15
CA VAL A 13 8.79 4.68 -13.79
C VAL A 13 7.35 4.17 -13.76
N CYS A 14 7.08 3.09 -13.03
CA CYS A 14 5.74 2.56 -12.84
C CYS A 14 4.93 3.63 -12.09
N GLN A 15 4.38 4.60 -12.84
CA GLN A 15 3.70 5.76 -12.31
C GLN A 15 2.38 5.31 -11.68
N ALA A 16 2.07 5.86 -10.50
CA ALA A 16 0.74 5.70 -9.93
C ALA A 16 -0.29 6.26 -10.92
N LEU A 17 -1.41 5.57 -11.11
CA LEU A 17 -2.51 6.08 -11.91
C LEU A 17 -3.28 7.13 -11.09
N ILE A 18 -3.60 6.79 -9.84
CA ILE A 18 -4.31 7.62 -8.87
C ILE A 18 -3.48 7.67 -7.59
N GLN A 19 -3.42 8.84 -6.96
CA GLN A 19 -2.76 9.05 -5.68
C GLN A 19 -3.68 9.81 -4.72
N PHE A 20 -3.46 9.60 -3.43
CA PHE A 20 -4.10 10.34 -2.34
C PHE A 20 -3.14 10.38 -1.14
N ASP A 21 -3.36 11.32 -0.23
CA ASP A 21 -2.64 11.40 1.03
C ASP A 21 -3.55 10.95 2.16
N TRP A 22 -2.99 10.31 3.19
CA TRP A 22 -3.73 9.95 4.39
C TRP A 22 -3.00 10.48 5.62
N SER A 23 -3.74 10.84 6.66
CA SER A 23 -3.14 11.38 7.89
C SER A 23 -4.08 11.33 9.09
N PHE A 24 -3.51 11.61 10.25
CA PHE A 24 -4.22 11.91 11.48
C PHE A 24 -3.89 13.35 11.90
N PRO A 25 -4.63 14.38 11.42
CA PRO A 25 -4.24 15.78 11.61
C PRO A 25 -4.09 16.23 13.07
N THR A 26 -4.77 15.55 14.00
CA THR A 26 -4.67 15.84 15.44
C THR A 26 -3.47 15.19 16.12
N LEU A 27 -2.78 14.27 15.43
CA LEU A 27 -1.54 13.69 15.93
C LEU A 27 -0.43 14.74 15.88
N ALA A 28 0.23 14.98 17.01
CA ALA A 28 1.33 15.94 17.07
C ALA A 28 2.46 15.54 16.10
N ARG A 29 3.15 16.53 15.52
CA ARG A 29 4.18 16.28 14.49
C ARG A 29 5.34 15.41 14.97
N ASN A 30 5.63 15.44 16.27
CA ASN A 30 6.67 14.67 16.95
C ASN A 30 6.15 13.32 17.49
N ARG A 31 5.03 12.82 16.97
CA ARG A 31 4.44 11.55 17.39
C ARG A 31 4.32 10.63 16.19
N THR A 32 4.51 9.34 16.47
CA THR A 32 4.36 8.26 15.50
C THR A 32 3.23 7.34 15.94
N LEU A 33 2.73 6.52 15.01
CA LEU A 33 1.71 5.52 15.31
C LEU A 33 2.35 4.17 15.59
N ASN A 34 1.80 3.44 16.57
CA ASN A 34 2.14 2.03 16.79
C ASN A 34 1.31 1.09 15.92
N ASP A 35 0.20 1.58 15.38
CA ASP A 35 -0.70 0.81 14.55
C ASP A 35 -1.48 1.73 13.59
N VAL A 36 -1.87 1.18 12.45
CA VAL A 36 -2.83 1.82 11.55
C VAL A 36 -3.62 0.75 10.82
N THR A 37 -4.91 0.99 10.66
CA THR A 37 -5.82 0.13 9.89
C THR A 37 -6.46 0.93 8.78
N PHE A 38 -6.42 0.40 7.56
CA PHE A 38 -7.05 0.96 6.37
C PHE A 38 -8.23 0.09 5.94
N PRO A 39 -9.48 0.48 6.25
CA PRO A 39 -10.65 -0.20 5.72
C PRO A 39 -10.84 0.15 4.25
N LEU A 40 -11.04 -0.85 3.40
CA LEU A 40 -11.28 -0.66 1.98
C LEU A 40 -12.11 -1.79 1.39
N ARG A 41 -12.73 -1.55 0.24
CA ARG A 41 -13.43 -2.55 -0.55
C ARG A 41 -13.04 -2.41 -2.01
N VAL A 42 -12.79 -3.55 -2.65
CA VAL A 42 -12.41 -3.65 -4.06
C VAL A 42 -13.66 -4.01 -4.88
N ALA A 43 -14.68 -3.14 -4.85
CA ALA A 43 -16.08 -3.48 -5.09
C ALA A 43 -16.38 -3.99 -6.51
N LYS A 44 -15.73 -3.42 -7.52
CA LYS A 44 -15.91 -3.80 -8.93
C LYS A 44 -14.59 -3.81 -9.69
N ALA A 45 -13.52 -4.25 -9.04
CA ALA A 45 -12.30 -4.47 -9.79
C ALA A 45 -12.43 -5.71 -10.66
N GLN A 46 -11.74 -5.71 -11.80
CA GLN A 46 -11.61 -6.91 -12.59
C GLN A 46 -10.86 -7.99 -11.81
N HIS A 47 -11.28 -9.24 -11.97
CA HIS A 47 -10.60 -10.41 -11.41
C HIS A 47 -9.34 -10.72 -12.24
N THR A 48 -8.38 -9.79 -12.23
CA THR A 48 -7.13 -9.84 -13.00
C THR A 48 -6.00 -9.23 -12.17
N LYS A 49 -4.74 -9.45 -12.55
CA LYS A 49 -3.59 -8.84 -11.86
C LYS A 49 -3.37 -7.36 -12.20
N GLN A 50 -4.31 -6.76 -12.93
CA GLN A 50 -4.11 -5.49 -13.63
C GLN A 50 -3.97 -4.31 -12.66
N CYS A 51 -4.76 -4.26 -11.59
CA CYS A 51 -4.75 -3.14 -10.64
C CYS A 51 -4.11 -3.51 -9.30
N PHE A 52 -3.40 -2.57 -8.68
CA PHE A 52 -2.91 -2.70 -7.30
C PHE A 52 -3.20 -1.42 -6.49
N LEU A 53 -3.88 -1.57 -5.36
CA LEU A 53 -4.14 -0.49 -4.39
C LEU A 53 -3.24 -0.69 -3.17
N ALA A 54 -2.53 0.35 -2.76
CA ALA A 54 -1.71 0.29 -1.56
C ALA A 54 -1.69 1.61 -0.78
N TYR A 55 -1.46 1.49 0.52
CA TYR A 55 -1.18 2.59 1.44
C TYR A 55 0.30 2.55 1.78
N ARG A 56 1.03 3.60 1.38
CA ARG A 56 2.40 3.84 1.81
C ARG A 56 2.41 4.47 3.18
N PHE A 57 3.40 4.11 3.97
CA PHE A 57 3.74 4.74 5.24
C PHE A 57 5.25 4.98 5.28
N ALA A 58 5.66 5.94 6.09
CA ALA A 58 7.06 6.11 6.45
C ALA A 58 7.29 5.66 7.90
N PHE A 59 8.56 5.56 8.29
CA PHE A 59 8.99 5.34 9.65
C PHE A 59 9.80 6.51 10.19
N GLY A 60 9.57 6.84 11.45
CA GLY A 60 10.38 7.78 12.19
C GLY A 60 10.37 7.50 13.68
N THR A 61 10.91 8.43 14.45
CA THR A 61 10.86 8.43 15.92
C THR A 61 10.16 9.69 16.43
N GLU A 62 9.79 9.71 17.71
CA GLU A 62 9.20 10.92 18.31
C GLU A 62 10.13 12.15 18.17
N ASN A 63 11.44 11.93 18.22
CA ASN A 63 12.46 12.99 18.10
C ASN A 63 12.84 13.31 16.65
N SER A 64 12.50 12.44 15.69
CA SER A 64 12.80 12.64 14.27
C SER A 64 11.79 11.89 13.39
N PRO A 65 10.67 12.54 13.02
CA PRO A 65 9.70 11.97 12.09
C PRO A 65 10.29 12.03 10.67
N ASN A 66 11.21 11.10 10.36
CA ASN A 66 11.83 11.01 9.04
C ASN A 66 10.78 10.60 7.99
N ARG A 67 10.83 11.25 6.82
CA ARG A 67 9.89 11.03 5.70
C ARG A 67 10.63 10.73 4.38
N THR A 68 11.87 10.23 4.47
CA THR A 68 12.64 9.83 3.29
C THR A 68 12.05 8.58 2.63
N LEU A 69 12.26 8.46 1.32
CA LEU A 69 11.86 7.28 0.55
C LEU A 69 12.52 5.98 1.03
N GLU A 70 13.69 6.08 1.69
CA GLU A 70 14.45 4.95 2.23
C GLU A 70 13.80 4.33 3.48
N HIS A 71 12.90 5.07 4.13
CA HIS A 71 12.26 4.69 5.40
C HIS A 71 10.78 4.35 5.19
N MET A 72 10.43 3.77 4.04
CA MET A 72 9.05 3.53 3.67
C MET A 72 8.65 2.06 3.77
N GLY A 73 7.35 1.84 3.88
CA GLY A 73 6.71 0.57 3.59
C GLY A 73 5.36 0.81 2.91
N TYR A 74 4.72 -0.27 2.46
CA TYR A 74 3.32 -0.22 2.08
C TYR A 74 2.56 -1.47 2.52
N ILE A 75 1.23 -1.35 2.59
CA ILE A 75 0.30 -2.49 2.66
C ILE A 75 -0.75 -2.32 1.56
N GLY A 76 -1.11 -3.39 0.86
CA GLY A 76 -2.02 -3.28 -0.28
C GLY A 76 -2.72 -4.57 -0.69
N LEU A 77 -3.71 -4.42 -1.57
CA LEU A 77 -4.45 -5.50 -2.20
C LEU A 77 -4.35 -5.42 -3.73
N GLN A 78 -4.23 -6.59 -4.35
CA GLN A 78 -4.31 -6.79 -5.78
C GLN A 78 -5.41 -7.82 -6.07
N PRO A 79 -6.43 -7.49 -6.87
CA PRO A 79 -7.27 -8.49 -7.51
C PRO A 79 -6.42 -9.57 -8.21
N GLN A 80 -6.97 -10.77 -8.32
CA GLN A 80 -6.35 -11.89 -9.03
C GLN A 80 -7.40 -12.62 -9.89
N PRO A 81 -6.97 -13.36 -10.93
CA PRO A 81 -7.82 -14.31 -11.63
C PRO A 81 -8.46 -15.33 -10.71
N ASP A 82 -9.69 -15.70 -11.02
CA ASP A 82 -10.41 -16.76 -10.31
C ASP A 82 -9.72 -18.10 -10.50
N VAL A 83 -9.74 -18.91 -9.45
CA VAL A 83 -9.27 -20.30 -9.48
C VAL A 83 -10.43 -21.18 -9.03
N HIS A 84 -10.83 -22.14 -9.86
CA HIS A 84 -11.99 -23.00 -9.60
C HIS A 84 -13.26 -22.20 -9.25
N SER A 85 -13.52 -21.11 -10.00
CA SER A 85 -14.65 -20.18 -9.79
C SER A 85 -14.65 -19.46 -8.43
N GLN A 86 -13.52 -19.45 -7.72
CA GLN A 86 -13.36 -18.69 -6.48
C GLN A 86 -12.54 -17.43 -6.72
N ALA A 87 -13.06 -16.31 -6.23
CA ALA A 87 -12.38 -15.03 -6.23
C ALA A 87 -11.09 -15.09 -5.39
N ARG A 88 -9.99 -14.60 -5.97
CA ARG A 88 -8.67 -14.57 -5.33
C ARG A 88 -8.21 -13.14 -5.15
N ILE A 89 -7.56 -12.86 -4.01
CA ILE A 89 -6.96 -11.57 -3.73
C ILE A 89 -5.52 -11.81 -3.26
N ARG A 90 -4.56 -11.08 -3.81
CA ARG A 90 -3.19 -11.00 -3.30
C ARG A 90 -3.12 -9.83 -2.32
N ALA A 91 -2.60 -10.08 -1.13
CA ALA A 91 -2.24 -9.04 -0.18
C ALA A 91 -0.72 -8.96 -0.07
N VAL A 92 -0.24 -7.73 0.09
CA VAL A 92 1.20 -7.43 0.09
C VAL A 92 1.49 -6.49 1.25
N PHE A 93 2.58 -6.77 1.95
CA PHE A 93 3.11 -5.94 3.02
C PHE A 93 4.62 -5.86 2.87
N SER A 94 5.11 -4.67 2.50
CA SER A 94 6.51 -4.46 2.11
C SER A 94 7.16 -3.37 2.93
N SER A 95 8.45 -3.54 3.19
CA SER A 95 9.36 -2.53 3.71
C SER A 95 10.47 -2.30 2.68
N PHE A 96 10.83 -1.04 2.46
CA PHE A 96 11.88 -0.60 1.54
C PHE A 96 13.18 -0.23 2.27
N THR A 97 13.22 -0.46 3.57
CA THR A 97 14.33 -0.11 4.43
C THR A 97 15.39 -1.22 4.44
N SER A 98 16.65 -0.87 4.20
CA SER A 98 17.76 -1.83 4.16
C SER A 98 17.96 -2.62 5.45
N ASP A 99 17.59 -2.03 6.59
CA ASP A 99 17.73 -2.64 7.92
C ASP A 99 16.60 -3.65 8.22
N THR A 100 15.74 -3.96 7.25
CA THR A 100 14.61 -4.89 7.43
C THR A 100 15.07 -6.33 7.40
N ASN A 101 14.63 -7.12 8.40
CA ASN A 101 14.83 -8.56 8.42
C ASN A 101 13.52 -9.30 8.66
N SER A 102 13.41 -10.55 8.22
CA SER A 102 12.24 -11.40 8.45
C SER A 102 12.64 -12.87 8.46
N SER A 103 11.98 -13.65 9.32
CA SER A 103 11.95 -15.11 9.27
C SER A 103 10.56 -15.64 8.88
N HIS A 104 9.62 -14.76 8.56
CA HIS A 104 8.24 -15.14 8.27
C HIS A 104 8.18 -15.79 6.86
N PRO A 105 7.51 -16.95 6.70
CA PRO A 105 7.57 -17.75 5.47
C PRO A 105 6.99 -17.07 4.22
N ASN A 106 6.07 -16.12 4.41
CA ASN A 106 5.51 -15.34 3.31
C ASN A 106 6.42 -14.22 2.83
N CYS A 107 7.57 -13.98 3.51
CA CYS A 107 8.45 -12.85 3.25
C CYS A 107 9.71 -13.29 2.52
N HIS A 108 10.16 -12.47 1.58
CA HIS A 108 11.40 -12.67 0.85
C HIS A 108 12.19 -11.37 0.74
N ALA A 109 13.50 -11.51 0.56
CA ALA A 109 14.37 -10.37 0.32
C ALA A 109 13.96 -9.66 -0.97
N GLY A 110 14.05 -8.33 -0.91
CA GLY A 110 13.73 -7.43 -1.98
C GLY A 110 12.30 -6.89 -1.96
N ASP A 111 12.14 -5.75 -2.61
CA ASP A 111 10.90 -5.00 -2.72
C ASP A 111 10.23 -5.24 -4.08
N ASP A 112 8.89 -5.17 -4.14
CA ASP A 112 8.14 -5.18 -5.42
C ASP A 112 8.32 -3.85 -6.20
N SER A 113 9.52 -3.26 -6.20
CA SER A 113 9.83 -2.05 -6.98
C SER A 113 10.68 -2.40 -8.19
N ASP A 114 10.37 -1.73 -9.32
CA ASP A 114 11.17 -1.81 -10.55
C ASP A 114 12.46 -0.97 -10.45
N SER A 115 13.01 -0.79 -9.24
CA SER A 115 14.17 0.07 -8.99
C SER A 115 15.45 -0.58 -9.54
N PRO A 116 16.31 0.18 -10.24
CA PRO A 116 17.61 -0.31 -10.73
C PRO A 116 18.67 -0.47 -9.62
N LYS A 117 18.34 -0.12 -8.36
CA LYS A 117 19.21 -0.37 -7.20
C LYS A 117 18.99 -1.81 -6.70
N PRO A 118 20.01 -2.48 -6.15
CA PRO A 118 19.82 -3.80 -5.54
C PRO A 118 18.68 -3.74 -4.53
N PRO A 119 17.80 -4.75 -4.50
CA PRO A 119 16.52 -4.62 -3.84
C PRO A 119 16.76 -4.59 -2.32
N THR A 120 16.50 -3.45 -1.70
CA THR A 120 16.66 -3.24 -0.25
C THR A 120 15.33 -3.40 0.45
N GLY A 121 15.29 -4.22 1.49
CA GLY A 121 14.10 -4.45 2.30
C GLY A 121 13.50 -5.84 2.14
N MET A 122 12.23 -5.98 2.52
CA MET A 122 11.50 -7.24 2.58
C MET A 122 10.08 -7.04 2.06
N SER A 123 9.62 -7.95 1.21
CA SER A 123 8.21 -8.02 0.80
C SER A 123 7.59 -9.31 1.29
N CYS A 124 6.41 -9.20 1.89
CA CYS A 124 5.60 -10.32 2.31
C CYS A 124 4.33 -10.40 1.48
N THR A 125 3.97 -11.59 1.04
CA THR A 125 2.84 -11.81 0.13
C THR A 125 2.02 -13.02 0.52
N VAL A 126 0.70 -12.89 0.44
CA VAL A 126 -0.23 -14.03 0.52
C VAL A 126 -1.33 -13.88 -0.53
N VAL A 127 -1.72 -14.98 -1.17
CA VAL A 127 -2.90 -15.05 -2.04
C VAL A 127 -3.94 -15.92 -1.38
N TYR A 128 -5.13 -15.38 -1.13
CA TYR A 128 -6.19 -16.06 -0.41
C TYR A 128 -7.52 -16.01 -1.18
N ASP A 129 -8.44 -16.91 -0.82
CA ASP A 129 -9.81 -16.89 -1.34
C ASP A 129 -10.58 -15.75 -0.67
N GLY A 130 -11.07 -14.82 -1.50
CA GLY A 130 -11.69 -13.58 -1.08
C GLY A 130 -13.09 -13.40 -1.67
N ASN A 131 -13.63 -12.23 -1.42
CA ASN A 131 -14.89 -11.75 -1.98
C ASN A 131 -14.80 -10.23 -2.18
N TYR A 132 -14.91 -9.78 -3.42
CA TYR A 132 -14.75 -8.38 -3.82
C TYR A 132 -15.86 -7.46 -3.28
N SER A 133 -17.02 -8.01 -2.89
CA SER A 133 -18.10 -7.25 -2.26
C SER A 133 -17.87 -6.95 -0.78
N HIS A 134 -16.92 -7.63 -0.13
CA HIS A 134 -16.64 -7.46 1.30
C HIS A 134 -15.71 -6.26 1.55
N VAL A 135 -15.88 -5.62 2.70
CA VAL A 135 -14.88 -4.68 3.23
C VAL A 135 -13.78 -5.46 3.93
N TYR A 136 -12.54 -5.09 3.66
CA TYR A 136 -11.33 -5.60 4.31
C TYR A 136 -10.66 -4.48 5.10
N ASN A 137 -10.13 -4.83 6.26
CA ASN A 137 -9.22 -3.99 7.02
C ASN A 137 -7.79 -4.44 6.75
N LEU A 138 -6.98 -3.57 6.16
CA LEU A 138 -5.53 -3.74 6.08
C LEU A 138 -4.90 -3.15 7.34
N ALA A 139 -4.49 -4.00 8.28
CA ALA A 139 -3.94 -3.56 9.55
C ALA A 139 -2.42 -3.75 9.59
N ILE A 140 -1.73 -2.72 10.06
CA ILE A 140 -0.31 -2.74 10.39
C ILE A 140 -0.21 -2.55 11.90
N GLN A 141 0.53 -3.43 12.56
CA GLN A 141 0.69 -3.40 14.00
C GLN A 141 2.16 -3.56 14.38
N LYS A 142 2.63 -2.68 15.25
CA LYS A 142 3.86 -2.91 16.01
C LYS A 142 3.58 -4.00 17.03
N LYS A 143 4.28 -5.12 16.92
CA LYS A 143 4.36 -6.16 17.95
C LYS A 143 5.52 -5.82 18.89
N TYR A 144 5.22 -5.73 20.18
CA TYR A 144 6.18 -5.44 21.24
C TYR A 144 7.28 -6.51 21.34
N PRO A 145 8.49 -6.13 21.77
CA PRO A 145 9.72 -6.54 21.11
C PRO A 145 10.22 -7.91 21.55
N HIS A 146 10.61 -8.73 20.57
CA HIS A 146 11.69 -9.69 20.73
C HIS A 146 12.43 -9.82 19.40
N CYS A 147 13.55 -9.11 19.27
CA CYS A 147 14.67 -9.65 18.50
C CYS A 147 15.64 -10.32 19.48
N THR A 148 16.11 -11.50 19.11
CA THR A 148 17.25 -12.15 19.76
C THR A 148 18.53 -11.44 19.32
N GLY A 149 19.27 -10.80 20.23
CA GLY A 149 20.54 -10.17 19.90
C GLY A 149 20.89 -8.95 20.76
N ARG A 150 21.88 -8.16 20.30
CA ARG A 150 22.37 -6.93 20.95
C ARG A 150 21.68 -5.64 20.48
N VAL A 151 20.85 -5.72 19.44
CA VAL A 151 20.15 -4.57 18.86
C VAL A 151 18.67 -4.70 19.16
N GLU A 152 18.11 -3.71 19.83
CA GLU A 152 16.68 -3.65 20.09
C GLU A 152 15.92 -3.28 18.81
N CYS A 153 14.87 -4.04 18.50
CA CYS A 153 14.10 -3.92 17.28
C CYS A 153 12.59 -3.91 17.60
N HIS A 154 11.80 -3.40 16.66
CA HIS A 154 10.36 -3.61 16.62
C HIS A 154 10.01 -4.64 15.56
N THR A 155 9.07 -5.54 15.87
CA THR A 155 8.42 -6.37 14.85
C THR A 155 7.20 -5.64 14.34
N TRP A 156 7.06 -5.51 13.03
CA TRP A 156 5.89 -4.97 12.35
C TRP A 156 5.17 -6.10 11.62
N ALA A 157 3.88 -6.25 11.87
CA ALA A 157 3.06 -7.27 11.25
C ALA A 157 1.94 -6.64 10.42
N GLY A 158 1.73 -7.20 9.22
CA GLY A 158 0.68 -6.79 8.29
C GLY A 158 -0.42 -7.85 8.23
N TYR A 159 -1.67 -7.40 8.25
CA TYR A 159 -2.85 -8.26 8.26
C TYR A 159 -3.88 -7.83 7.22
N VAL A 160 -4.61 -8.81 6.70
CA VAL A 160 -5.92 -8.60 6.08
C VAL A 160 -6.99 -9.19 6.97
N ILE A 161 -8.00 -8.39 7.30
CA ILE A 161 -9.14 -8.83 8.12
C ILE A 161 -10.41 -8.63 7.30
N ASN A 162 -11.10 -9.72 6.98
CA ASN A 162 -12.40 -9.66 6.31
C ASN A 162 -13.46 -9.23 7.35
N THR A 163 -14.08 -8.07 7.15
CA THR A 163 -14.99 -7.50 8.16
C THR A 163 -16.32 -8.26 8.26
N VAL A 164 -16.69 -9.03 7.23
CA VAL A 164 -17.92 -9.85 7.19
C VAL A 164 -17.68 -11.20 7.85
N THR A 165 -16.66 -11.94 7.41
CA THR A 165 -16.38 -13.30 7.93
C THR A 165 -15.56 -13.30 9.22
N LYS A 166 -15.02 -12.14 9.62
CA LYS A 166 -14.08 -11.97 10.75
C LYS A 166 -12.79 -12.76 10.62
N ARG A 167 -12.51 -13.35 9.45
CA ARG A 167 -11.27 -14.07 9.18
C ARG A 167 -10.11 -13.08 9.11
N THR A 168 -9.07 -13.36 9.89
CA THR A 168 -7.80 -12.64 9.87
C THR A 168 -6.75 -13.50 9.15
N ILE A 169 -5.98 -12.87 8.27
CA ILE A 169 -4.88 -13.47 7.53
C ILE A 169 -3.64 -12.63 7.80
N GLU A 170 -2.60 -13.23 8.37
CA GLU A 170 -1.29 -12.59 8.48
C GLU A 170 -0.63 -12.60 7.09
N ILE A 171 -0.35 -11.40 6.56
CA ILE A 171 0.37 -11.24 5.29
C ILE A 171 1.84 -11.59 5.53
N GLY A 172 2.40 -11.05 6.61
CA GLY A 172 3.72 -11.38 7.11
C GLY A 172 4.16 -10.41 8.20
N ALA A 173 5.37 -10.64 8.69
CA ALA A 173 5.98 -9.83 9.72
C ALA A 173 7.48 -9.65 9.45
N TRP A 174 8.01 -8.49 9.79
CA TRP A 174 9.43 -8.17 9.67
C TRP A 174 9.88 -7.23 10.79
N THR A 175 11.18 -7.16 11.02
CA THR A 175 11.79 -6.40 12.11
C THR A 175 12.59 -5.21 11.59
N LEU A 176 12.55 -4.10 12.32
CA LEU A 176 13.37 -2.91 12.10
C LEU A 176 14.02 -2.42 13.40
N PRO A 177 15.26 -1.87 13.38
CA PRO A 177 15.87 -1.24 14.55
C PRO A 177 15.02 -0.11 15.14
N HIS A 178 14.77 -0.13 16.46
CA HIS A 178 13.85 0.85 17.04
C HIS A 178 14.38 2.29 16.98
N GLU A 179 15.69 2.48 17.07
CA GLU A 179 16.33 3.81 17.16
C GLU A 179 16.03 4.72 15.96
N LYS A 180 15.71 4.13 14.80
CA LYS A 180 15.36 4.85 13.58
C LYS A 180 13.89 4.66 13.17
N TYR A 181 13.27 3.56 13.59
CA TYR A 181 12.00 3.07 13.05
C TYR A 181 10.99 2.79 14.17
N ASP A 182 10.88 3.73 15.11
CA ASP A 182 10.02 3.58 16.28
C ASP A 182 8.53 3.74 15.95
N GLY A 183 8.13 4.38 14.86
CA GLY A 183 6.71 4.30 14.53
C GLY A 183 6.33 4.78 13.15
N ILE A 184 5.08 4.51 12.83
CA ILE A 184 4.47 4.81 11.54
C ILE A 184 4.20 6.30 11.44
N VAL A 185 4.62 6.87 10.33
CA VAL A 185 4.37 8.24 9.93
C VAL A 185 3.47 8.22 8.69
N ALA A 186 2.38 8.97 8.78
CA ALA A 186 1.42 9.17 7.70
C ALA A 186 2.09 9.59 6.38
N ASN A 187 1.65 9.00 5.27
CA ASN A 187 2.14 9.31 3.94
C ASN A 187 0.98 9.31 2.93
N SER A 188 1.10 8.54 1.86
CA SER A 188 0.18 8.53 0.72
C SER A 188 -0.35 7.12 0.47
N GLY A 189 -1.42 7.01 -0.28
CA GLY A 189 -1.80 5.78 -0.94
C GLY A 189 -1.87 5.99 -2.45
N PHE A 190 -1.90 4.89 -3.17
CA PHE A 190 -1.92 4.91 -4.63
C PHE A 190 -2.68 3.72 -5.19
N ILE A 191 -3.22 3.92 -6.39
CA ILE A 191 -3.71 2.87 -7.26
C ILE A 191 -2.81 2.88 -8.50
N LYS A 192 -2.27 1.72 -8.87
CA LYS A 192 -1.43 1.55 -10.06
C LYS A 192 -1.94 0.44 -10.97
N GLU A 193 -1.69 0.61 -12.26
CA GLU A 193 -1.85 -0.44 -13.27
C GLU A 193 -0.56 -1.29 -13.27
N PHE A 194 -0.61 -2.42 -12.55
CA PHE A 194 0.53 -3.28 -12.25
C PHE A 194 1.14 -3.94 -13.49
N VAL A 195 0.32 -4.34 -14.47
CA VAL A 195 0.78 -5.01 -15.70
C VAL A 195 1.17 -3.98 -16.79
N GLY A 196 1.07 -2.68 -16.48
CA GLY A 196 1.25 -1.58 -17.42
C GLY A 196 -0.09 -0.89 -17.73
N ILE A 197 -0.04 0.38 -18.11
CA ILE A 197 -1.22 1.23 -18.32
C ILE A 197 -1.79 0.97 -19.74
N PRO A 198 -3.01 0.43 -19.87
CA PRO A 198 -3.70 0.30 -21.15
C PRO A 198 -3.85 1.64 -21.91
N LEU A 199 -4.27 1.56 -23.17
CA LEU A 199 -4.81 2.74 -23.86
C LEU A 199 -6.06 3.23 -23.11
N CYS A 200 -6.31 4.54 -23.10
CA CYS A 200 -7.48 5.09 -22.40
C CYS A 200 -8.79 4.43 -22.82
N ALA A 201 -8.97 4.11 -24.10
CA ALA A 201 -10.16 3.42 -24.63
C ALA A 201 -10.31 1.96 -24.15
N ASP A 202 -9.23 1.35 -23.66
CA ASP A 202 -9.20 -0.04 -23.19
C ASP A 202 -9.10 -0.14 -21.68
N MET A 203 -9.10 1.00 -20.98
CA MET A 203 -9.09 1.01 -19.53
C MET A 203 -10.35 0.33 -18.98
N PRO A 204 -10.17 -0.76 -18.22
CA PRO A 204 -11.30 -1.43 -17.61
C PRO A 204 -11.94 -0.53 -16.56
N LYS A 205 -13.27 -0.60 -16.45
CA LYS A 205 -13.99 0.06 -15.38
C LYS A 205 -13.67 -0.64 -14.08
N ASN A 206 -13.25 0.15 -13.10
CA ASN A 206 -12.95 -0.29 -11.76
C ASN A 206 -13.62 0.64 -10.76
N GLU A 207 -13.98 0.07 -9.62
CA GLU A 207 -14.53 0.79 -8.48
C GLU A 207 -13.86 0.28 -7.21
N MET A 208 -13.29 1.21 -6.46
CA MET A 208 -12.71 0.97 -5.15
C MET A 208 -13.25 1.98 -4.17
N TYR A 209 -13.55 1.51 -2.97
CA TYR A 209 -13.99 2.37 -1.89
C TYR A 209 -12.97 2.31 -0.77
N ILE A 210 -12.38 3.46 -0.45
CA ILE A 210 -11.39 3.62 0.61
C ILE A 210 -12.00 4.40 1.76
N LYS A 211 -11.84 3.92 2.99
CA LYS A 211 -12.29 4.63 4.19
C LYS A 211 -11.13 5.33 4.88
N PHE A 212 -11.47 6.33 5.69
CA PHE A 212 -10.51 6.99 6.55
C PHE A 212 -9.79 5.99 7.47
N PRO A 213 -8.48 6.17 7.70
CA PRO A 213 -7.68 5.24 8.50
C PRO A 213 -8.08 5.29 9.98
N ILE A 214 -7.86 4.17 10.67
CA ILE A 214 -8.15 4.00 12.10
C ILE A 214 -6.85 3.65 12.81
N THR A 215 -6.68 4.12 14.04
CA THR A 215 -5.54 3.76 14.90
C THR A 215 -6.01 3.65 16.35
N SER A 216 -5.38 2.76 17.11
CA SER A 216 -5.51 2.68 18.57
C SER A 216 -4.50 3.58 19.30
N THR A 217 -3.53 4.14 18.57
CA THR A 217 -2.53 5.04 19.14
C THR A 217 -3.23 6.27 19.77
N PRO A 218 -2.93 6.59 21.05
CA PRO A 218 -3.53 7.74 21.72
C PRO A 218 -3.36 9.04 20.93
N CYS A 219 -4.38 9.90 20.98
CA CYS A 219 -4.47 11.16 20.22
C CYS A 219 -4.56 10.99 18.69
N GLY A 220 -4.78 9.77 18.17
CA GLY A 220 -5.06 9.53 16.76
C GLY A 220 -6.26 10.33 16.24
N GLY A 221 -7.31 10.50 17.03
CA GLY A 221 -8.36 11.51 16.83
C GLY A 221 -8.92 11.63 15.41
N HIS A 222 -8.81 12.83 14.83
CA HIS A 222 -9.28 13.14 13.49
C HIS A 222 -8.46 12.41 12.43
N ARG A 223 -9.13 11.80 11.46
CA ARG A 223 -8.57 10.98 10.39
C ARG A 223 -8.94 11.56 9.04
N LEU A 224 -8.01 11.57 8.11
CA LEU A 224 -8.19 12.20 6.81
C LEU A 224 -7.62 11.33 5.69
N ILE A 225 -8.33 11.30 4.57
CA ILE A 225 -7.80 10.98 3.25
C ILE A 225 -8.09 12.19 2.36
N SER A 226 -7.06 12.76 1.73
CA SER A 226 -7.21 13.87 0.78
C SER A 226 -8.00 13.40 -0.44
N MET A 227 -8.58 14.34 -1.18
CA MET A 227 -9.28 14.02 -2.42
C MET A 227 -8.34 13.26 -3.36
N PRO A 228 -8.69 12.03 -3.79
CA PRO A 228 -7.90 11.29 -4.74
C PRO A 228 -7.74 12.07 -6.04
N TYR A 229 -6.55 12.01 -6.63
CA TYR A 229 -6.24 12.74 -7.86
C TYR A 229 -5.42 11.86 -8.81
N GLN A 230 -5.54 12.13 -10.10
CA GLN A 230 -4.79 11.42 -11.12
C GLN A 230 -3.37 11.96 -11.21
N GLN A 231 -2.42 11.04 -11.24
CA GLN A 231 -1.01 11.35 -11.51
C GLN A 231 -0.71 11.20 -13.01
N GLU A 232 -1.30 10.18 -13.65
CA GLU A 232 -1.15 9.96 -15.09
C GLU A 232 -2.03 10.93 -15.90
N ALA A 233 -1.39 11.75 -16.73
CA ALA A 233 -2.06 12.76 -17.55
C ALA A 233 -2.77 12.17 -18.78
N ARG A 234 -2.38 10.96 -19.20
CA ARG A 234 -2.81 10.35 -20.47
C ARG A 234 -4.32 10.31 -20.70
N CYS A 235 -5.12 10.18 -19.64
CA CYS A 235 -6.59 10.08 -19.72
C CYS A 235 -7.33 11.20 -18.97
N LYS A 236 -6.64 12.30 -18.62
CA LYS A 236 -7.12 13.33 -17.68
C LYS A 236 -8.34 14.12 -18.18
N ASP A 237 -8.51 14.26 -19.49
CA ASP A 237 -9.57 15.11 -20.07
C ASP A 237 -10.81 14.33 -20.50
N LEU A 238 -10.90 13.03 -20.15
CA LEU A 238 -11.91 12.16 -20.74
C LEU A 238 -13.14 11.89 -19.86
N ASP A 239 -13.32 12.45 -18.65
CA ASP A 239 -14.29 12.00 -17.62
C ASP A 239 -14.01 10.57 -17.09
N TYR A 240 -12.78 10.10 -17.29
CA TYR A 240 -12.31 8.75 -17.00
C TYR A 240 -12.18 8.43 -15.50
N PHE A 241 -12.14 9.44 -14.63
CA PHE A 241 -11.86 9.31 -13.21
C PHE A 241 -12.85 10.16 -12.41
N LYS A 242 -13.48 9.54 -11.42
CA LYS A 242 -14.51 10.18 -10.61
C LYS A 242 -14.34 9.80 -9.13
N PRO A 243 -13.66 10.63 -8.34
CA PRO A 243 -13.66 10.51 -6.89
C PRO A 243 -14.96 11.12 -6.36
N THR A 244 -15.71 10.36 -5.58
CA THR A 244 -16.93 10.81 -4.91
C THR A 244 -16.71 10.77 -3.40
N GLN A 245 -16.88 11.92 -2.74
CA GLN A 245 -16.72 12.00 -1.30
C GLN A 245 -17.89 11.27 -0.61
N MET A 246 -17.54 10.39 0.33
CA MET A 246 -18.47 9.69 1.21
C MET A 246 -18.28 10.21 2.64
N ILE A 247 -19.24 9.91 3.53
CA ILE A 247 -19.18 10.37 4.94
C ILE A 247 -17.91 9.92 5.68
N ASP A 248 -17.33 8.80 5.28
CA ASP A 248 -16.23 8.11 5.95
C ASP A 248 -15.08 7.76 4.99
N GLY A 249 -15.01 8.38 3.82
CA GLY A 249 -13.95 8.12 2.85
C GLY A 249 -14.27 8.58 1.42
N TRP A 250 -13.78 7.82 0.44
CA TRP A 250 -13.91 8.11 -0.98
C TRP A 250 -14.31 6.86 -1.75
N ASP A 251 -15.35 6.99 -2.56
CA ASP A 251 -15.62 6.07 -3.66
C ASP A 251 -14.83 6.55 -4.89
N ILE A 252 -14.02 5.66 -5.46
CA ILE A 252 -13.09 5.95 -6.54
C ILE A 252 -13.47 5.06 -7.71
N THR A 253 -14.06 5.67 -8.73
CA THR A 253 -14.32 5.01 -10.01
C THR A 253 -13.33 5.50 -11.06
N TRP A 254 -12.80 4.58 -11.87
CA TRP A 254 -12.06 4.92 -13.08
C TRP A 254 -12.30 3.91 -14.19
N GLY A 255 -12.03 4.31 -15.44
CA GLY A 255 -12.22 3.44 -16.62
C GLY A 255 -13.61 3.49 -17.21
N TRP A 256 -13.74 2.83 -18.37
CA TRP A 256 -14.89 2.99 -19.27
C TRP A 256 -15.73 1.72 -19.41
N LYS A 257 -15.05 0.58 -19.50
CA LYS A 257 -15.62 -0.72 -19.89
C LYS A 257 -16.08 -1.52 -18.69
#